data_AF-A0A350DCX8-F1
#
_entry.id   AF-A0A350DCX8-F1
#
_cell.length_a   1.000
_cell.length_b   1.000
_cell.length_c   1.000
_cell.angle_alpha   90.00
_cell.angle_beta   90.00
_cell.angle_gamma   90.00
#
_symmetry.space_group_name_H-M   'P 1'
#
loop_
_entity.id
_entity.type
_entity.pdbx_description
1 polymer ?
#
loop_
_entity_poly.entity_id
_entity_poly.type
_entity_poly.pdbx_seq_one_letter_code
_entity_poly.pdbx_strand_id
1 'polypeptide(L)'
;AYPKVMLAMLFSLRGSVCLYQGEELGLPEADVPFERIQDPYGKVLWPEFKGRDGCRTPMPWTDGEQGGFSPVEPWLPMEARHLDLAVSRQQDDPNATLN
;
A
#
# COMPACT_ATOMS: atom_id res chain seq x y z
N ALA A 1 -7.75 10.51 -8.80
CA ALA A 1 -8.98 10.35 -9.61
C ALA A 1 -9.25 8.88 -9.99
N TYR A 2 -8.29 8.19 -10.61
CA TYR A 2 -8.47 6.79 -11.04
C TYR A 2 -8.83 5.78 -9.92
N PRO A 3 -8.19 5.79 -8.73
CA PRO A 3 -8.53 4.82 -7.66
C PRO A 3 -9.99 4.90 -7.21
N LYS A 4 -10.55 6.12 -7.08
CA LYS A 4 -11.95 6.34 -6.69
C LYS A 4 -12.94 5.68 -7.66
N VAL A 5 -12.78 5.89 -8.96
CA VAL A 5 -13.70 5.31 -9.96
C VAL A 5 -13.54 3.79 -10.08
N MET A 6 -12.33 3.27 -9.89
CA MET A 6 -12.08 1.82 -9.83
C MET A 6 -12.79 1.19 -8.63
N LEU A 7 -12.67 1.78 -7.43
CA LEU A 7 -13.36 1.33 -6.23
C LEU A 7 -14.89 1.43 -6.37
N ALA A 8 -15.39 2.53 -6.95
CA ALA A 8 -16.81 2.69 -7.24
C ALA A 8 -17.34 1.57 -8.15
N MET A 9 -16.56 1.19 -9.18
CA MET A 9 -16.89 0.06 -10.04
C MET A 9 -16.90 -1.25 -9.26
N LEU A 10 -15.85 -1.55 -8.48
CA LEU A 10 -15.74 -2.75 -7.66
C LEU A 10 -16.95 -2.91 -6.71
N PHE A 11 -17.32 -1.83 -6.02
CA PHE A 11 -18.48 -1.80 -5.10
C PHE A 11 -19.84 -1.89 -5.80
N SER A 12 -19.90 -1.63 -7.10
CA SER A 12 -21.14 -1.68 -7.89
C SER A 12 -21.39 -3.03 -8.56
N LEU A 13 -20.44 -3.97 -8.49
CA LEU A 13 -20.62 -5.32 -9.02
C LEU A 13 -21.57 -6.13 -8.15
N ARG A 14 -22.37 -7.00 -8.78
CA ARG A 14 -23.26 -7.92 -8.05
C ARG A 14 -22.45 -9.02 -7.38
N GLY A 15 -22.22 -8.89 -6.07
CA GLY A 15 -21.56 -9.90 -5.26
C GLY A 15 -21.04 -9.34 -3.95
N SER A 16 -20.33 -10.17 -3.19
CA SER A 16 -19.51 -9.70 -2.08
C SER A 16 -18.24 -9.02 -2.60
N VAL A 17 -17.68 -8.09 -1.82
CA VAL A 17 -16.46 -7.37 -2.16
C VAL A 17 -15.36 -7.74 -1.17
N CYS A 18 -14.17 -8.02 -1.70
CA CYS A 18 -12.93 -7.98 -0.94
C CYS A 18 -12.22 -6.67 -1.28
N LEU A 19 -11.86 -5.91 -0.25
CA LEU A 19 -11.04 -4.71 -0.36
C LEU A 19 -9.71 -5.00 0.34
N TYR A 20 -8.59 -4.74 -0.33
CA TYR A 20 -7.27 -4.99 0.25
C TYR A 20 -6.80 -3.80 1.08
N GLN A 21 -6.01 -4.05 2.14
CA GLN A 21 -5.49 -2.99 3.01
C GLN A 21 -4.69 -1.96 2.24
N GLY A 22 -5.08 -0.69 2.33
CA GLY A 22 -4.45 0.42 1.61
C GLY A 22 -5.05 0.71 0.24
N GLU A 23 -5.92 -0.14 -0.31
CA GLU A 23 -6.68 0.21 -1.54
C GLU A 23 -7.61 1.40 -1.28
N GLU A 24 -8.19 1.50 -0.08
CA GLU A 24 -9.02 2.62 0.35
C GLU A 24 -8.24 3.95 0.40
N LEU A 25 -6.92 3.88 0.57
CA LEU A 25 -6.03 5.04 0.52
C LEU A 25 -5.51 5.30 -0.91
N GLY A 26 -5.74 4.38 -1.84
CA GLY A 26 -5.20 4.41 -3.19
C GLY A 26 -3.68 4.25 -3.23
N LEU A 27 -3.11 3.41 -2.35
CA LEU A 27 -1.66 3.20 -2.29
C LEU A 27 -1.14 2.58 -3.60
N PRO A 28 -0.03 3.10 -4.16
CA PRO A 28 0.66 2.46 -5.27
C PRO A 28 1.46 1.23 -4.79
N GLU A 29 1.83 0.35 -5.72
CA GLU A 29 2.82 -0.72 -5.43
C GLU A 29 4.14 -0.08 -4.95
N ALA A 30 4.71 -0.60 -3.86
CA ALA A 30 6.00 -0.17 -3.34
C ALA A 30 7.16 -0.80 -4.12
N ASP A 31 8.31 -0.13 -4.18
CA ASP A 31 9.53 -0.67 -4.79
C ASP A 31 10.44 -1.25 -3.70
N VAL A 32 10.40 -2.58 -3.56
CA VAL A 32 11.23 -3.30 -2.57
C VAL A 32 12.57 -3.67 -3.22
N PRO A 33 13.71 -3.16 -2.72
CA PRO A 33 15.01 -3.46 -3.28
C PRO A 33 15.41 -4.93 -2.99
N PHE A 34 16.25 -5.51 -3.84
CA PHE A 34 16.56 -6.94 -3.85
C PHE A 34 17.01 -7.47 -2.47
N GLU A 35 17.87 -6.72 -1.78
CA GLU A 35 18.40 -7.04 -0.46
C GLU A 35 17.34 -7.02 0.65
N ARG A 36 16.19 -6.39 0.41
CA ARG A 36 15.06 -6.34 1.35
C ARG A 36 13.96 -7.36 1.02
N ILE A 37 14.05 -8.08 -0.11
CA ILE A 37 13.06 -9.08 -0.51
C ILE A 37 12.97 -10.20 0.55
N GLN A 38 11.76 -10.40 1.06
CA GLN A 38 11.39 -11.45 2.00
C GLN A 38 10.68 -12.61 1.31
N ASP A 39 9.85 -12.33 0.30
CA ASP A 39 9.09 -13.35 -0.43
C ASP A 39 10.03 -14.33 -1.15
N PRO A 40 9.99 -15.64 -0.83
CA PRO A 40 10.74 -16.65 -1.56
C PRO A 40 10.41 -16.66 -3.05
N TYR A 41 9.18 -16.31 -3.42
CA TYR A 41 8.76 -16.28 -4.83
C TYR A 41 9.42 -15.14 -5.63
N GLY A 42 9.83 -14.06 -4.95
CA GLY A 42 10.58 -12.96 -5.57
C GLY A 42 12.05 -13.27 -5.84
N LYS A 43 12.55 -14.42 -5.36
CA LYS A 43 13.97 -14.81 -5.47
C LYS A 43 14.21 -15.83 -6.58
N VAL A 44 13.16 -16.47 -7.10
CA VAL A 44 13.28 -17.56 -8.08
C VAL A 44 13.25 -17.10 -9.53
N LEU A 45 12.70 -15.91 -9.81
CA LEU A 45 12.50 -15.37 -11.16
C LEU A 45 12.96 -13.90 -11.28
N TRP A 46 13.86 -13.47 -10.39
CA TRP A 46 14.40 -12.13 -10.41
C TRP A 46 15.36 -11.94 -11.62
N PRO A 47 15.32 -10.80 -12.33
CA PRO A 47 14.50 -9.60 -12.10
C PRO A 47 13.15 -9.55 -12.82
N GLU A 48 12.84 -10.51 -13.70
CA GLU A 48 11.63 -10.50 -14.54
C GLU A 48 10.34 -10.54 -13.72
N PHE A 49 10.36 -11.26 -12.59
CA PHE A 49 9.29 -11.27 -11.60
C PHE A 49 9.87 -11.08 -10.20
N LYS A 50 9.50 -9.96 -9.56
CA LYS A 50 10.07 -9.50 -8.29
C LYS A 50 9.36 -10.03 -7.03
N GLY A 51 8.35 -10.90 -7.17
CA GLY A 51 7.60 -11.43 -6.04
C GLY A 51 6.40 -10.56 -5.65
N ARG A 52 5.98 -10.68 -4.39
CA ARG A 52 4.75 -10.07 -3.85
C ARG A 52 5.00 -9.06 -2.73
N ASP A 53 6.26 -8.72 -2.44
CA ASP A 53 6.58 -7.84 -1.31
C ASP A 53 6.13 -6.39 -1.54
N GLY A 54 6.02 -5.94 -2.79
CA GLY A 54 5.61 -4.57 -3.12
C GLY A 54 4.20 -4.20 -2.65
N CYS A 55 3.29 -5.18 -2.54
CA CYS A 55 1.95 -4.97 -1.97
C CYS A 55 1.86 -5.29 -0.47
N ARG A 56 2.98 -5.66 0.17
CA ARG A 56 3.01 -6.10 1.59
C ARG A 56 3.78 -5.15 2.50
N THR A 57 4.20 -4.00 1.98
CA THR A 57 4.86 -2.99 2.79
C THR A 57 3.92 -2.50 3.91
N PRO A 58 4.49 -1.98 5.00
CA PRO A 58 3.69 -1.59 6.16
C PRO A 58 2.64 -0.51 5.86
N MET A 59 1.54 -0.50 6.60
CA MET A 59 0.48 0.50 6.46
C MET A 59 0.95 1.89 6.93
N PRO A 60 0.70 2.97 6.16
CA PRO A 60 1.02 4.34 6.55
C PRO A 60 -0.11 4.94 7.41
N TRP A 61 -0.04 4.79 8.73
CA TRP A 61 -1.01 5.43 9.64
C TRP A 61 -0.79 6.93 9.75
N THR A 62 0.48 7.36 9.79
CA THR A 62 0.90 8.76 9.83
C THR A 62 1.95 9.06 8.76
N ASP A 63 2.27 10.35 8.56
CA ASP A 63 3.37 10.82 7.72
C ASP A 63 4.72 10.89 8.48
N GLY A 64 4.77 10.34 9.70
CA GLY A 64 5.94 10.34 10.57
C GLY A 64 6.85 9.13 10.42
N GLU A 65 7.71 8.92 11.43
CA GLU A 65 8.67 7.81 11.47
C GLU A 65 7.97 6.46 11.27
N GLN A 66 8.46 5.69 10.29
CA GLN A 66 7.90 4.39 9.86
C GLN A 66 6.39 4.44 9.59
N GLY A 67 5.87 5.60 9.19
CA GLY A 67 4.44 5.88 9.00
C GLY A 67 3.57 5.56 10.20
N GLY A 68 4.12 5.63 11.42
CA GLY A 68 3.41 5.27 12.65
C GLY A 68 3.11 3.78 12.78
N PHE A 69 3.66 2.93 11.92
CA PHE A 69 3.43 1.48 11.94
C PHE A 69 4.18 0.78 13.08
N SER A 70 5.41 1.20 13.35
CA SER A 70 6.30 0.53 14.30
C SER A 70 7.31 1.53 14.88
N PRO A 71 7.72 1.40 16.15
CA PRO A 71 8.79 2.20 16.73
C PRO A 71 10.21 1.75 16.31
N VAL A 72 10.32 0.66 15.55
CA VAL A 72 11.58 0.11 15.03
C VAL A 72 11.43 -0.20 13.54
N GLU A 73 12.56 -0.48 12.87
CA GLU A 73 12.57 -0.85 11.45
C GLU A 73 11.61 -2.03 11.18
N PRO A 74 10.62 -1.85 10.29
CA PRO A 74 9.66 -2.90 9.96
C PRO A 74 10.28 -4.02 9.11
N TRP A 75 9.59 -5.16 9.08
CA TRP A 75 10.02 -6.37 8.38
C TRP A 75 10.18 -6.18 6.85
N LEU A 76 9.41 -5.26 6.26
CA LEU A 76 9.61 -4.69 4.94
C LEU A 76 9.71 -3.17 5.06
N PRO A 77 10.47 -2.48 4.18
CA PRO A 77 10.64 -1.04 4.25
C PRO A 77 9.31 -0.30 4.09
N MET A 78 9.13 0.79 4.83
CA MET A 78 8.05 1.75 4.58
C MET A 78 8.32 2.47 3.25
N GLU A 79 7.34 2.47 2.35
CA GLU A 79 7.46 3.13 1.04
C GLU A 79 7.31 4.65 1.21
N ALA A 80 8.27 5.42 0.71
CA ALA A 80 8.27 6.88 0.88
C ALA A 80 7.00 7.52 0.31
N ARG A 81 6.50 7.03 -0.83
CA ARG A 81 5.26 7.53 -1.46
C ARG A 81 4.00 7.22 -0.65
N HIS A 82 4.03 6.21 0.23
CA HIS A 82 2.89 5.85 1.07
C HIS A 82 2.67 6.85 2.20
N LEU A 83 3.72 7.52 2.68
CA LEU A 83 3.63 8.51 3.75
C LEU A 83 2.79 9.74 3.35
N ASP A 84 2.90 10.19 2.10
CA ASP A 84 2.07 11.28 1.57
C ASP A 84 0.58 10.90 1.46
N LEU A 85 0.28 9.61 1.44
CA LEU A 85 -1.05 9.01 1.35
C LEU A 85 -1.51 8.43 2.70
N ALA A 86 -0.81 8.72 3.79
CA ALA A 86 -1.10 8.16 5.10
C ALA A 86 -2.53 8.47 5.57
N VAL A 87 -3.06 7.62 6.46
CA VAL A 87 -4.39 7.80 7.04
C VAL A 87 -4.54 9.19 7.67
N SER A 88 -3.55 9.65 8.45
CA SER A 88 -3.57 10.99 9.07
C SER A 88 -3.67 12.14 8.06
N ARG A 89 -3.24 11.93 6.81
CA ARG A 89 -3.31 12.94 5.73
C ARG A 89 -4.65 12.91 5.00
N GLN A 90 -5.28 11.75 4.93
CA GLN A 90 -6.53 11.55 4.19
C GLN A 90 -7.78 11.70 5.04
N GLN A 91 -7.70 11.43 6.35
CA GLN A 91 -8.87 11.33 7.24
C GLN A 91 -9.78 12.58 7.19
N ASP A 92 -9.20 13.77 7.15
CA ASP A 92 -9.94 15.04 7.18
C ASP A 92 -10.02 15.74 5.82
N ASP A 93 -9.41 15.18 4.76
CA ASP A 93 -9.50 15.74 3.40
C ASP A 93 -10.70 15.14 2.66
N PRO A 94 -11.77 15.92 2.38
CA PRO A 94 -12.96 15.42 1.70
C PRO A 94 -12.71 15.03 0.24
N ASN A 95 -11.54 15.35 -0.33
CA ASN A 95 -11.16 14.97 -1.69
C ASN A 95 -10.18 13.78 -1.71
N ALA A 96 -9.77 13.27 -0.55
CA ALA A 96 -8.89 12.10 -0.44
C ALA A 96 -9.56 10.82 -0.94
N THR A 97 -8.84 9.73 -1.21
CA THR A 97 -9.47 8.48 -1.68
C THR A 97 -10.26 7.80 -0.57
N LEU A 98 -9.82 8.01 0.68
CA LEU A 98 -10.46 7.50 1.89
C LEU A 98 -11.89 8.03 2.12
N ASN A 99 -12.19 9.25 1.61
CA ASN A 99 -13.45 9.98 1.82
C ASN A 99 -14.24 10.14 0.50
#